data_AF-A0A433D017-F1
#
_entry.id   AF-A0A433D017-F1
#
_cell.length_a   1.000
_cell.length_b   1.000
_cell.length_c   1.000
_cell.angle_alpha   90.00
_cell.angle_beta   90.00
_cell.angle_gamma   90.00
#
_symmetry.space_group_name_H-M   'P 1'
#
loop_
_entity.id
_entity.type
_entity.pdbx_description
1 polymer ?
#
loop_
_entity_poly.entity_id
_entity_poly.type
_entity_poly.pdbx_seq_one_letter_code
_entity_poly.pdbx_strand_id
1 'polypeptide(L)'
;MLRVISLLPSAAEIICLVAGPEVLVDDFPTSITHLPVLTRAKTVFTNSEDVNRQVSESLAQGNSLYELDVEQLKALKPDVIVTQDLCDVCSIDLVTVERVVKDMSPAPKVVTLNPQSLSDVLESVTLVGSALSLDEAAARVRAELQGRIDAATRVASEGLFKRGGKRPAVAFAEWIDPFFVGGHWTPQIIELAGGAHPLNPSKDQSGAGKSFAIPPSRVLAQPTDILIICPCGLDIPTVERELDVLTTKARDKGEPNWWEVMREECKVAIVDGNQMFNRPGPRLVDALEWLTGLFNDVPEIIPRDFPYKLTGENAKDESAVLAREMKSLLEMFEGADAELAWLLTIDLPPTLANICTELTRCVKASASGAQDPNTKPGTLALSSVNNDSLKGYITINSSQIELTIKLPNYNRGNPFKTNLVASKPYPLDQAQHAKNYTLLALKALESYTQPYSKQDAVEATDILLKYVNWARSALTHASVEKLFPYKVCDSSLFTPELPDDLVVEFFISDAFVVCSISALQYHASMPTTSAVAKLLGGPKPVNKVVYPFWARDELGI
;
A
#
# COMPACT_ATOMS: atom_id res chain seq x y z
N MET A 1 -17.11 1.55 20.98
CA MET A 1 -16.40 1.70 19.70
C MET A 1 -15.51 2.92 19.84
N LEU A 2 -14.24 2.85 19.43
CA LEU A 2 -13.28 3.95 19.56
C LEU A 2 -13.68 5.09 18.61
N ARG A 3 -13.73 6.33 19.09
CA ARG A 3 -14.06 7.52 18.28
C ARG A 3 -12.80 8.30 17.99
N VAL A 4 -12.48 8.43 16.70
CA VAL A 4 -11.24 9.03 16.23
C VAL A 4 -11.59 10.31 15.48
N ILE A 5 -11.07 11.43 15.95
CA ILE A 5 -11.24 12.70 15.24
C ILE A 5 -9.93 13.03 14.54
N SER A 6 -10.03 13.31 13.24
CA SER A 6 -8.94 13.90 12.49
C SER A 6 -9.16 15.41 12.43
N LEU A 7 -8.09 16.18 12.60
CA LEU A 7 -8.12 17.64 12.42
C LEU A 7 -7.40 18.06 11.13
N LEU A 8 -7.08 17.11 10.26
CA LEU A 8 -6.45 17.37 8.97
C LEU A 8 -6.70 16.24 7.93
N PRO A 9 -6.89 16.57 6.64
CA PRO A 9 -7.25 15.56 5.65
C PRO A 9 -6.27 14.39 5.48
N SER A 10 -4.96 14.60 5.64
CA SER A 10 -3.98 13.51 5.52
C SER A 10 -4.09 12.48 6.65
N ALA A 11 -4.43 12.91 7.86
CA ALA A 11 -4.67 11.98 8.98
C ALA A 11 -5.95 11.18 8.76
N ALA A 12 -7.00 11.83 8.25
CA ALA A 12 -8.23 11.17 7.84
C ALA A 12 -8.00 10.05 6.82
N GLU A 13 -7.20 10.30 5.78
CA GLU A 13 -6.84 9.28 4.78
C GLU A 13 -6.13 8.07 5.44
N ILE A 14 -5.18 8.32 6.33
CA ILE A 14 -4.46 7.25 7.05
C ILE A 14 -5.45 6.44 7.92
N ILE A 15 -6.33 7.12 8.66
CA ILE A 15 -7.34 6.47 9.50
C ILE A 15 -8.27 5.61 8.65
N CYS A 16 -8.73 6.11 7.50
CA CYS A 16 -9.58 5.34 6.59
C CYS A 16 -8.88 4.06 6.09
N LEU A 17 -7.60 4.14 5.71
CA LEU A 17 -6.85 2.96 5.25
C LEU A 17 -6.63 1.93 6.37
N VAL A 18 -6.39 2.39 7.61
CA VAL A 18 -6.04 1.51 8.73
C VAL A 18 -7.26 0.95 9.45
N ALA A 19 -8.29 1.78 9.68
CA ALA A 19 -9.42 1.50 10.56
C ALA A 19 -10.79 1.52 9.84
N GLY A 20 -10.87 2.01 8.60
CA GLY A 20 -12.11 2.21 7.87
C GLY A 20 -12.78 3.58 8.13
N PRO A 21 -13.81 3.96 7.35
CA PRO A 21 -14.42 5.28 7.38
C PRO A 21 -15.34 5.53 8.60
N GLU A 22 -15.79 4.47 9.28
CA GLU A 22 -16.83 4.54 10.31
C GLU A 22 -16.38 5.19 11.63
N VAL A 23 -15.07 5.43 11.79
CA VAL A 23 -14.47 5.96 13.04
C VAL A 23 -14.17 7.45 13.00
N LEU A 24 -14.37 8.11 11.84
CA LEU A 24 -13.77 9.40 11.50
C LEU A 24 -14.75 10.57 11.59
N VAL A 25 -14.23 11.78 11.80
CA VAL A 25 -14.92 13.05 11.60
C VAL A 25 -13.94 13.93 10.82
N ASP A 26 -14.13 14.06 9.50
CA ASP A 26 -13.33 14.92 8.59
C ASP A 26 -14.05 15.10 7.23
N ASP A 27 -13.50 15.93 6.33
CA ASP A 27 -14.11 16.32 5.04
C ASP A 27 -13.70 15.45 3.82
N PHE A 28 -12.81 14.47 4.02
CA PHE A 28 -12.27 13.62 2.95
C PHE A 28 -11.80 12.24 3.47
N PRO A 29 -11.96 11.11 2.74
CA PRO A 29 -12.40 10.94 1.33
C PRO A 29 -13.91 11.14 1.08
N THR A 30 -14.34 11.12 -0.18
CA THR A 30 -15.75 11.38 -0.59
C THR A 30 -16.78 10.55 0.21
N SER A 31 -16.37 9.37 0.70
CA SER A 31 -17.16 8.47 1.54
C SER A 31 -17.56 9.04 2.91
N ILE A 32 -16.94 10.13 3.39
CA ILE A 32 -17.19 10.74 4.71
C ILE A 32 -17.68 12.19 4.67
N THR A 33 -17.96 12.74 3.50
CA THR A 33 -18.41 14.14 3.30
C THR A 33 -19.71 14.53 4.04
N HIS A 34 -20.41 13.56 4.64
CA HIS A 34 -21.59 13.75 5.48
C HIS A 34 -21.26 14.00 6.97
N LEU A 35 -19.97 13.92 7.37
CA LEU A 35 -19.51 14.10 8.74
C LEU A 35 -19.17 15.59 9.01
N PRO A 36 -19.27 16.06 10.27
CA PRO A 36 -19.04 17.46 10.58
C PRO A 36 -17.57 17.87 10.40
N VAL A 37 -17.33 19.05 9.83
CA VAL A 37 -15.98 19.62 9.67
C VAL A 37 -15.65 20.49 10.87
N LEU A 38 -14.57 20.16 11.59
CA LEU A 38 -14.21 20.82 12.86
C LEU A 38 -13.21 21.96 12.70
N THR A 39 -12.58 22.10 11.54
CA THR A 39 -11.58 23.14 11.28
C THR A 39 -12.01 24.05 10.14
N ARG A 40 -11.72 25.35 10.27
CA ARG A 40 -12.02 26.34 9.23
C ARG A 40 -10.88 27.32 9.06
N ALA A 41 -10.47 27.58 7.82
CA ALA A 41 -9.50 28.62 7.51
C ALA A 41 -10.10 30.01 7.80
N LYS A 42 -9.32 30.89 8.42
CA LYS A 42 -9.69 32.30 8.69
C LYS A 42 -9.43 33.22 7.51
N THR A 43 -8.61 32.78 6.57
CA THR A 43 -8.29 33.52 5.33
C THR A 43 -9.46 33.48 4.37
N VAL A 44 -9.67 34.57 3.63
CA VAL A 44 -10.64 34.63 2.53
C VAL A 44 -9.88 34.65 1.23
N PHE A 45 -10.09 33.66 0.36
CA PHE A 45 -9.43 33.63 -0.94
C PHE A 45 -9.99 34.72 -1.85
N THR A 46 -9.13 35.65 -2.28
CA THR A 46 -9.45 36.61 -3.35
C THR A 46 -8.52 36.41 -4.55
N ASN A 47 -7.21 36.45 -4.31
CA ASN A 47 -6.14 36.06 -5.23
C ASN A 47 -4.90 35.63 -4.42
N SER A 48 -3.91 35.08 -5.13
CA SER A 48 -2.71 34.47 -4.56
C SER A 48 -1.87 35.46 -3.74
N GLU A 49 -1.70 36.70 -4.23
CA GLU A 49 -0.95 37.76 -3.54
C GLU A 49 -1.65 38.18 -2.25
N ASP A 50 -2.96 38.36 -2.28
CA ASP A 50 -3.76 38.76 -1.13
C ASP A 50 -3.76 37.68 -0.05
N VAL A 51 -3.95 36.41 -0.42
CA VAL A 51 -3.89 35.32 0.55
C VAL A 51 -2.50 35.23 1.18
N ASN A 52 -1.43 35.36 0.39
CA ASN A 52 -0.08 35.41 0.94
C ASN A 52 0.10 36.57 1.93
N ARG A 53 -0.48 37.75 1.64
CA ARG A 53 -0.50 38.89 2.58
C ARG A 53 -1.25 38.55 3.87
N GLN A 54 -2.47 38.03 3.79
CA GLN A 54 -3.30 37.65 4.95
C GLN A 54 -2.58 36.63 5.84
N VAL A 55 -1.94 35.62 5.22
CA VAL A 55 -1.16 34.59 5.93
C VAL A 55 0.05 35.22 6.63
N SER A 56 0.83 36.02 5.90
CA SER A 56 2.03 36.67 6.44
C SER A 56 1.73 37.60 7.61
N GLU A 57 0.66 38.39 7.52
CA GLU A 57 0.19 39.29 8.57
C GLU A 57 -0.26 38.51 9.82
N SER A 58 -0.99 37.40 9.63
CA SER A 58 -1.47 36.56 10.74
C SER A 58 -0.30 35.89 11.47
N LEU A 59 0.66 35.32 10.73
CA LEU A 59 1.85 34.70 11.31
C LEU A 59 2.72 35.71 12.06
N ALA A 60 2.91 36.93 11.52
CA ALA A 60 3.66 37.99 12.18
C ALA A 60 3.04 38.42 13.53
N GLN A 61 1.72 38.25 13.68
CA GLN A 61 0.98 38.53 14.90
C GLN A 61 0.87 37.31 15.84
N GLY A 62 1.40 36.15 15.44
CA GLY A 62 1.29 34.90 16.20
C GLY A 62 -0.15 34.33 16.24
N ASN A 63 -1.00 34.73 15.30
CA ASN A 63 -2.37 34.25 15.21
C ASN A 63 -2.44 32.93 14.44
N SER A 64 -3.21 31.96 14.95
CA SER A 64 -3.52 30.74 14.18
C SER A 64 -4.40 31.07 12.97
N LEU A 65 -4.07 30.48 11.82
CA LEU A 65 -4.79 30.62 10.55
C LEU A 65 -6.07 29.79 10.47
N TYR A 66 -6.25 28.86 11.40
CA TYR A 66 -7.43 28.03 11.51
C TYR A 66 -8.20 28.31 12.79
N GLU A 67 -9.50 28.07 12.72
CA GLU A 67 -10.41 28.03 13.84
C GLU A 67 -10.84 26.58 14.07
N LEU A 68 -10.93 26.17 15.33
CA LEU A 68 -11.38 24.85 15.76
C LEU A 68 -12.76 25.00 16.42
N ASP A 69 -13.76 24.25 15.98
CA ASP A 69 -15.06 24.17 16.64
C ASP A 69 -14.93 23.35 17.94
N VAL A 70 -14.57 24.06 19.01
CA VAL A 70 -14.34 23.49 20.34
C VAL A 70 -15.61 22.85 20.92
N GLU A 71 -16.77 23.48 20.71
CA GLU A 71 -18.04 23.00 21.25
C GLU A 71 -18.44 21.69 20.58
N GLN A 72 -18.32 21.61 19.25
CA GLN A 72 -18.59 20.39 18.51
C GLN A 72 -17.56 19.29 18.81
N LEU A 73 -16.26 19.63 18.90
CA LEU A 73 -15.21 18.68 19.29
C LEU A 73 -15.51 18.05 20.67
N LYS A 74 -15.92 18.87 21.65
CA LYS A 74 -16.31 18.38 22.98
C LYS A 74 -17.58 17.53 22.93
N ALA A 75 -18.57 17.90 22.12
CA ALA A 75 -19.83 17.17 21.97
C ALA A 75 -19.62 15.76 21.38
N LEU A 76 -18.67 15.61 20.44
CA LEU A 76 -18.30 14.34 19.83
C LEU A 76 -17.57 13.38 20.80
N LYS A 77 -17.00 13.95 21.88
CA LYS A 77 -16.34 13.21 22.98
C LYS A 77 -15.25 12.23 22.47
N PRO A 78 -14.31 12.60 21.59
CA PRO A 78 -13.32 11.68 21.03
C PRO A 78 -12.58 10.83 22.07
N ASP A 79 -12.14 9.66 21.65
CA ASP A 79 -11.19 8.82 22.39
C ASP A 79 -9.75 9.08 21.91
N VAL A 80 -9.59 9.38 20.61
CA VAL A 80 -8.32 9.78 19.98
C VAL A 80 -8.54 11.02 19.09
N ILE A 81 -7.60 11.96 19.15
CA ILE A 81 -7.51 13.10 18.22
C ILE A 81 -6.18 12.98 17.47
N VAL A 82 -6.24 12.99 16.14
CA VAL A 82 -5.05 13.04 15.29
C VAL A 82 -4.92 14.46 14.72
N THR A 83 -3.75 15.06 14.94
CA THR A 83 -3.42 16.43 14.54
C THR A 83 -2.00 16.49 13.96
N GLN A 84 -1.54 17.68 13.58
CA GLN A 84 -0.23 17.91 12.96
C GLN A 84 0.38 19.22 13.48
N ASP A 85 1.71 19.26 13.57
CA ASP A 85 2.51 20.42 14.00
C ASP A 85 3.68 20.68 13.02
N LEU A 86 3.42 20.46 11.74
CA LEU A 86 4.43 20.53 10.68
C LEU A 86 4.54 21.93 10.07
N CYS A 87 3.41 22.60 9.89
CA CYS A 87 3.31 23.82 9.11
C CYS A 87 2.41 24.83 9.81
N ASP A 88 2.99 25.99 10.12
CA ASP A 88 2.27 27.12 10.72
C ASP A 88 1.18 27.67 9.79
N VAL A 89 1.20 27.29 8.49
CA VAL A 89 0.27 27.75 7.46
C VAL A 89 -0.96 26.85 7.29
N CYS A 90 -0.78 25.52 7.27
CA CYS A 90 -1.81 24.58 6.78
C CYS A 90 -2.44 23.67 7.85
N SER A 91 -2.03 23.80 9.13
CA SER A 91 -2.60 23.02 10.23
C SER A 91 -3.10 23.90 11.39
N ILE A 92 -4.04 23.36 12.16
CA ILE A 92 -4.45 23.94 13.44
C ILE A 92 -3.28 23.91 14.42
N ASP A 93 -3.16 24.96 15.24
CA ASP A 93 -2.10 25.07 16.23
C ASP A 93 -2.23 24.01 17.34
N LEU A 94 -1.15 23.26 17.60
CA LEU A 94 -1.13 22.16 18.57
C LEU A 94 -1.48 22.64 19.99
N VAL A 95 -1.02 23.83 20.38
CA VAL A 95 -1.29 24.41 21.71
C VAL A 95 -2.79 24.62 21.92
N THR A 96 -3.51 24.99 20.87
CA THR A 96 -4.97 25.13 20.86
C THR A 96 -5.65 23.78 21.10
N VAL A 97 -5.21 22.72 20.40
CA VAL A 97 -5.75 21.37 20.59
C VAL A 97 -5.49 20.87 22.01
N GLU A 98 -4.25 20.98 22.51
CA GLU A 98 -3.89 20.53 23.86
C GLU A 98 -4.67 21.25 24.95
N ARG A 99 -4.95 22.55 24.78
CA ARG A 99 -5.76 23.33 25.72
C ARG A 99 -7.18 22.79 25.79
N VAL A 100 -7.80 22.54 24.63
CA VAL A 100 -9.16 21.99 24.58
C VAL A 100 -9.23 20.61 25.21
N VAL A 101 -8.24 19.75 24.95
CA VAL A 101 -8.16 18.39 25.49
C VAL A 101 -8.04 18.37 27.02
N LYS A 102 -7.31 19.33 27.62
CA LYS A 102 -7.20 19.46 29.08
C LYS A 102 -8.55 19.74 29.75
N ASP A 103 -9.48 20.38 29.03
CA ASP A 103 -10.82 20.71 29.53
C ASP A 103 -11.85 19.58 29.29
N MET A 104 -11.43 18.43 28.76
CA MET A 104 -12.29 17.28 28.46
C MET A 104 -12.16 16.18 29.51
N SER A 105 -13.27 15.49 29.80
CA SER A 105 -13.31 14.35 30.72
C SER A 105 -14.17 13.21 30.14
N PRO A 106 -13.57 12.05 29.79
CA PRO A 106 -12.13 11.78 29.80
C PRO A 106 -11.37 12.60 28.76
N ALA A 107 -10.08 12.85 29.01
CA ALA A 107 -9.21 13.51 28.04
C ALA A 107 -8.85 12.52 26.91
N PRO A 108 -9.08 12.87 25.63
CA PRO A 108 -8.67 12.02 24.50
C PRO A 108 -7.15 11.91 24.40
N LYS A 109 -6.67 10.81 23.80
CA LYS A 109 -5.27 10.69 23.39
C LYS A 109 -5.02 11.58 22.18
N VAL A 110 -4.03 12.46 22.25
CA VAL A 110 -3.58 13.27 21.11
C VAL A 110 -2.43 12.55 20.40
N VAL A 111 -2.56 12.40 19.09
CA VAL A 111 -1.54 11.87 18.18
C VAL A 111 -1.12 12.99 17.25
N THR A 112 0.15 13.37 17.30
CA THR A 112 0.68 14.47 16.49
C THR A 112 1.54 13.90 15.37
N LEU A 113 1.19 14.19 14.13
CA LEU A 113 1.94 13.76 12.93
C LEU A 113 2.82 14.91 12.45
N ASN A 114 4.11 14.67 12.22
CA ASN A 114 5.07 15.69 11.74
C ASN A 114 5.96 15.19 10.60
N PRO A 115 5.39 14.66 9.51
CA PRO A 115 6.18 14.10 8.43
C PRO A 115 6.91 15.17 7.60
N GLN A 116 8.22 15.02 7.43
CA GLN A 116 9.08 15.87 6.61
C GLN A 116 9.57 15.15 5.34
N SER A 117 9.36 13.85 5.28
CA SER A 117 9.73 12.97 4.17
C SER A 117 8.61 11.98 3.84
N LEU A 118 8.70 11.34 2.66
CA LEU A 118 7.83 10.23 2.30
C LEU A 118 7.96 9.05 3.28
N SER A 119 9.14 8.81 3.82
CA SER A 119 9.36 7.78 4.85
C SER A 119 8.59 8.11 6.13
N ASP A 120 8.58 9.37 6.54
CA ASP A 120 7.85 9.82 7.73
C ASP A 120 6.33 9.71 7.55
N VAL A 121 5.83 9.84 6.31
CA VAL A 121 4.43 9.55 5.98
C VAL A 121 4.10 8.07 6.21
N LEU A 122 5.00 7.17 5.81
CA LEU A 122 4.83 5.74 6.09
C LEU A 122 4.92 5.43 7.59
N GLU A 123 5.77 6.16 8.34
CA GLU A 123 5.81 6.07 9.80
C GLU A 123 4.54 6.60 10.45
N SER A 124 3.92 7.64 9.88
CA SER A 124 2.64 8.17 10.36
C SER A 124 1.52 7.11 10.29
N VAL A 125 1.54 6.22 9.29
CA VAL A 125 0.63 5.07 9.22
C VAL A 125 0.83 4.14 10.42
N THR A 126 2.08 3.84 10.78
CA THR A 126 2.39 3.02 11.96
C THR A 126 1.96 3.71 13.25
N LEU A 127 2.24 5.01 13.40
CA LEU A 127 1.89 5.78 14.59
C LEU A 127 0.36 5.83 14.81
N VAL A 128 -0.41 6.06 13.75
CA VAL A 128 -1.88 6.01 13.80
C VAL A 128 -2.33 4.59 14.14
N GLY A 129 -1.82 3.56 13.46
CA GLY A 129 -2.15 2.17 13.76
C GLY A 129 -1.97 1.79 15.22
N SER A 130 -0.79 2.06 15.79
CA SER A 130 -0.51 1.79 17.20
C SER A 130 -1.38 2.64 18.13
N ALA A 131 -1.75 3.87 17.75
CA ALA A 131 -2.65 4.69 18.55
C ALA A 131 -4.07 4.13 18.60
N LEU A 132 -4.49 3.40 17.56
CA LEU A 132 -5.79 2.75 17.45
C LEU A 132 -5.76 1.27 17.87
N SER A 133 -4.62 0.74 18.31
CA SER A 133 -4.39 -0.70 18.57
C SER A 133 -4.67 -1.59 17.35
N LEU A 134 -4.29 -1.10 16.16
CA LEU A 134 -4.47 -1.72 14.85
C LEU A 134 -3.11 -1.96 14.16
N ASP A 135 -2.11 -2.41 14.91
CA ASP A 135 -0.73 -2.56 14.44
C ASP A 135 -0.61 -3.45 13.20
N GLU A 136 -1.35 -4.56 13.13
CA GLU A 136 -1.33 -5.45 11.96
C GLU A 136 -1.93 -4.81 10.71
N ALA A 137 -3.01 -4.03 10.87
CA ALA A 137 -3.64 -3.34 9.74
C ALA A 137 -2.70 -2.25 9.20
N ALA A 138 -2.10 -1.47 10.10
CA ALA A 138 -1.11 -0.46 9.71
C ALA A 138 0.15 -1.07 9.08
N ALA A 139 0.62 -2.22 9.56
CA ALA A 139 1.73 -2.94 8.95
C ALA A 139 1.41 -3.38 7.50
N ARG A 140 0.18 -3.87 7.24
CA ARG A 140 -0.28 -4.20 5.89
C ARG A 140 -0.33 -2.98 4.97
N VAL A 141 -0.97 -1.89 5.41
CA VAL A 141 -1.07 -0.64 4.63
C VAL A 141 0.31 -0.08 4.33
N ARG A 142 1.21 -0.04 5.31
CA ARG A 142 2.59 0.43 5.11
C ARG A 142 3.34 -0.44 4.10
N ALA A 143 3.18 -1.76 4.15
CA ALA A 143 3.81 -2.67 3.19
C ALA A 143 3.27 -2.48 1.76
N GLU A 144 1.97 -2.22 1.60
CA GLU A 144 1.35 -1.91 0.31
C GLU A 144 1.88 -0.60 -0.29
N LEU A 145 1.89 0.48 0.50
CA LEU A 145 2.43 1.77 0.07
C LEU A 145 3.92 1.67 -0.28
N GLN A 146 4.71 0.94 0.52
CA GLN A 146 6.12 0.71 0.22
C GLN A 146 6.29 -0.08 -1.10
N GLY A 147 5.47 -1.11 -1.33
CA GLY A 147 5.52 -1.88 -2.58
C GLY A 147 5.25 -1.03 -3.83
N ARG A 148 4.33 -0.07 -3.73
CA ARG A 148 4.05 0.91 -4.80
C ARG A 148 5.23 1.87 -5.03
N ILE A 149 5.82 2.39 -3.95
CA ILE A 149 7.03 3.23 -4.01
C ILE A 149 8.18 2.49 -4.68
N ASP A 150 8.42 1.23 -4.30
CA ASP A 150 9.48 0.40 -4.85
C ASP A 150 9.27 0.14 -6.35
N ALA A 151 8.01 -0.10 -6.77
CA ALA A 151 7.66 -0.28 -8.17
C ALA A 151 7.91 0.99 -9.00
N ALA A 152 7.46 2.15 -8.52
CA ALA A 152 7.69 3.44 -9.19
C ALA A 152 9.19 3.77 -9.27
N THR A 153 9.93 3.58 -8.19
CA THR A 153 11.38 3.85 -8.14
C THR A 153 12.17 2.93 -9.09
N ARG A 154 11.73 1.68 -9.27
CA ARG A 154 12.32 0.77 -10.27
C ARG A 154 12.12 1.30 -11.70
N VAL A 155 10.89 1.72 -12.05
CA VAL A 155 10.59 2.33 -13.35
C VAL A 155 11.42 3.60 -13.58
N ALA A 156 11.52 4.47 -12.56
CA ALA A 156 12.35 5.67 -12.62
C ALA A 156 13.83 5.35 -12.83
N SER A 157 14.35 4.30 -12.18
CA SER A 157 15.73 3.85 -12.34
C SER A 157 16.02 3.35 -13.76
N GLU A 158 15.10 2.59 -14.35
CA GLU A 158 15.18 2.14 -15.74
C GLU A 158 15.13 3.32 -16.72
N GLY A 159 14.22 4.27 -16.50
CA GLY A 159 14.13 5.49 -17.31
C GLY A 159 15.39 6.35 -17.22
N LEU A 160 15.95 6.50 -16.02
CA LEU A 160 17.21 7.22 -15.80
C LEU A 160 18.38 6.54 -16.54
N PHE A 161 18.45 5.21 -16.51
CA PHE A 161 19.44 4.45 -17.29
C PHE A 161 19.28 4.68 -18.80
N LYS A 162 18.05 4.62 -19.33
CA LYS A 162 17.75 4.90 -20.75
C LYS A 162 18.19 6.32 -21.17
N ARG A 163 18.09 7.30 -20.28
CA ARG A 163 18.54 8.69 -20.50
C ARG A 163 20.03 8.92 -20.26
N GLY A 164 20.82 7.87 -20.00
CA GLY A 164 22.26 7.97 -19.72
C GLY A 164 22.57 8.74 -18.43
N GLY A 165 21.72 8.61 -17.41
CA GLY A 165 21.88 9.30 -16.13
C GLY A 165 21.38 10.75 -16.12
N LYS A 166 20.81 11.25 -17.23
CA LYS A 166 20.25 12.60 -17.29
C LYS A 166 18.87 12.66 -16.62
N ARG A 167 18.71 13.61 -15.72
CA ARG A 167 17.46 13.91 -15.00
C ARG A 167 16.84 15.18 -15.58
N PRO A 168 15.53 15.21 -15.89
CA PRO A 168 14.86 16.47 -16.21
C PRO A 168 14.92 17.42 -15.02
N ALA A 169 15.26 18.68 -15.25
CA ALA A 169 15.24 19.73 -14.27
C ALA A 169 13.79 20.22 -14.06
N VAL A 170 13.32 20.11 -12.82
CA VAL A 170 11.93 20.37 -12.45
C VAL A 170 11.86 21.61 -11.56
N ALA A 171 11.05 22.57 -11.97
CA ALA A 171 10.61 23.65 -11.09
C ALA A 171 9.22 23.30 -10.56
N PHE A 172 9.03 23.35 -9.24
CA PHE A 172 7.74 23.11 -8.59
C PHE A 172 7.26 24.40 -7.92
N ALA A 173 6.15 24.94 -8.40
CA ALA A 173 5.47 26.11 -7.86
C ALA A 173 4.38 25.67 -6.87
N GLU A 174 4.70 25.72 -5.58
CA GLU A 174 3.77 25.46 -4.47
C GLU A 174 2.85 26.68 -4.19
N TRP A 175 3.27 27.85 -4.69
CA TRP A 175 2.47 29.07 -4.79
C TRP A 175 3.03 29.92 -5.93
N ILE A 176 2.18 30.73 -6.57
CA ILE A 176 2.55 31.45 -7.81
C ILE A 176 2.81 32.94 -7.62
N ASP A 177 2.28 33.57 -6.56
CA ASP A 177 2.52 34.98 -6.25
C ASP A 177 2.56 35.25 -4.74
N PRO A 178 3.76 35.43 -4.13
CA PRO A 178 5.07 35.27 -4.77
C PRO A 178 5.35 33.80 -5.11
N PHE A 179 6.36 33.53 -5.95
CA PHE A 179 6.71 32.16 -6.32
C PHE A 179 7.30 31.41 -5.13
N PHE A 180 6.58 30.43 -4.60
CA PHE A 180 7.09 29.50 -3.58
C PHE A 180 7.61 28.22 -4.21
N VAL A 181 8.85 27.90 -3.90
CA VAL A 181 9.49 26.64 -4.29
C VAL A 181 8.99 25.52 -3.40
N GLY A 182 8.69 24.36 -4.00
CA GLY A 182 8.32 23.15 -3.29
C GLY A 182 9.33 22.72 -2.21
N GLY A 183 8.83 22.33 -1.04
CA GLY A 183 9.63 21.89 0.12
C GLY A 183 9.29 20.50 0.64
N HIS A 184 9.81 20.17 1.82
CA HIS A 184 9.55 18.92 2.54
C HIS A 184 9.74 17.67 1.66
N TRP A 185 8.72 16.82 1.47
CA TRP A 185 8.80 15.62 0.64
C TRP A 185 8.83 15.90 -0.87
N THR A 186 8.39 17.07 -1.34
CA THR A 186 8.19 17.33 -2.78
C THR A 186 9.48 17.16 -3.58
N PRO A 187 10.63 17.74 -3.19
CA PRO A 187 11.90 17.48 -3.86
C PRO A 187 12.33 16.01 -3.83
N GLN A 188 12.11 15.32 -2.71
CA GLN A 188 12.44 13.90 -2.56
C GLN A 188 11.64 13.04 -3.55
N ILE A 189 10.32 13.22 -3.68
CA ILE A 189 9.51 12.41 -4.61
C ILE A 189 9.80 12.73 -6.08
N ILE A 190 10.18 13.97 -6.41
CA ILE A 190 10.68 14.35 -7.74
C ILE A 190 11.99 13.61 -8.05
N GLU A 191 12.90 13.55 -7.08
CA GLU A 191 14.19 12.86 -7.23
C GLU A 191 14.04 11.33 -7.31
N LEU A 192 13.09 10.75 -6.57
CA LEU A 192 12.72 9.33 -6.63
C LEU A 192 12.10 8.96 -7.98
N ALA A 193 11.28 9.84 -8.57
CA ALA A 193 10.71 9.67 -9.91
C ALA A 193 11.75 9.80 -11.05
N GLY A 194 13.00 10.15 -10.72
CA GLY A 194 14.10 10.29 -11.67
C GLY A 194 14.28 11.70 -12.25
N GLY A 195 13.64 12.71 -11.65
CA GLY A 195 13.85 14.14 -11.93
C GLY A 195 14.94 14.75 -11.04
N ALA A 196 15.19 16.05 -11.22
CA ALA A 196 16.06 16.85 -10.36
C ALA A 196 15.32 18.14 -9.94
N HIS A 197 15.44 18.53 -8.68
CA HIS A 197 14.82 19.75 -8.15
C HIS A 197 15.88 20.80 -7.75
N PRO A 198 16.49 21.51 -8.71
CA PRO A 198 17.68 22.35 -8.45
C PRO A 198 17.42 23.56 -7.53
N LEU A 199 16.17 24.05 -7.44
CA LEU A 199 15.82 25.21 -6.62
C LEU A 199 15.78 24.90 -5.11
N ASN A 200 15.57 23.64 -4.73
CA ASN A 200 15.48 23.17 -3.33
C ASN A 200 15.75 21.66 -3.26
N PRO A 201 17.00 21.22 -3.51
CA PRO A 201 17.32 19.78 -3.57
C PRO A 201 17.08 19.08 -2.24
N SER A 202 16.79 17.78 -2.28
CA SER A 202 16.64 16.99 -1.05
C SER A 202 17.96 16.86 -0.28
N LYS A 203 17.87 16.69 1.03
CA LYS A 203 18.99 16.37 1.92
C LYS A 203 19.06 14.86 2.07
N ASP A 204 20.11 14.22 1.59
CA ASP A 204 20.35 12.78 1.75
C ASP A 204 19.13 11.88 1.45
N GLN A 205 18.31 12.27 0.46
CA GLN A 205 17.06 11.59 0.08
C GLN A 205 15.99 11.52 1.18
N SER A 206 16.06 12.36 2.22
CA SER A 206 15.13 12.38 3.36
C SER A 206 14.19 13.61 3.34
N GLY A 207 13.84 14.12 2.16
CA GLY A 207 13.10 15.38 2.02
C GLY A 207 14.01 16.61 1.91
N ALA A 208 13.43 17.79 1.80
CA ALA A 208 14.09 19.09 1.72
C ALA A 208 13.66 19.99 2.89
N GLY A 209 14.17 21.22 2.93
CA GLY A 209 13.68 22.23 3.88
C GLY A 209 12.23 22.65 3.58
N LYS A 210 11.66 23.48 4.46
CA LYS A 210 10.36 24.13 4.25
C LYS A 210 10.32 24.84 2.90
N SER A 211 9.13 24.94 2.32
CA SER A 211 8.86 25.74 1.13
C SER A 211 9.19 27.22 1.41
N PHE A 212 9.73 27.93 0.42
CA PHE A 212 10.14 29.32 0.59
C PHE A 212 9.94 30.14 -0.69
N ALA A 213 9.66 31.42 -0.51
CA ALA A 213 9.50 32.36 -1.61
C ALA A 213 10.85 32.69 -2.25
N ILE A 214 10.88 32.75 -3.58
CA ILE A 214 12.02 33.25 -4.36
C ILE A 214 11.56 34.34 -5.33
N PRO A 215 12.46 35.26 -5.71
CA PRO A 215 12.13 36.23 -6.74
C PRO A 215 11.98 35.52 -8.11
N PRO A 216 11.08 36.00 -8.99
CA PRO A 216 10.87 35.42 -10.31
C PRO A 216 12.16 35.27 -11.15
N SER A 217 13.11 36.21 -11.00
CA SER A 217 14.41 36.15 -11.67
C SER A 217 15.24 34.92 -11.33
N ARG A 218 15.05 34.31 -10.15
CA ARG A 218 15.73 33.06 -9.76
C ARG A 218 15.13 31.84 -10.45
N VAL A 219 13.82 31.86 -10.71
CA VAL A 219 13.13 30.83 -11.50
C VAL A 219 13.65 30.86 -12.94
N LEU A 220 13.64 32.04 -13.55
CA LEU A 220 14.07 32.25 -14.94
C LEU A 220 15.56 31.98 -15.18
N ALA A 221 16.40 32.16 -14.17
CA ALA A 221 17.84 31.87 -14.28
C ALA A 221 18.17 30.37 -14.20
N GLN A 222 17.22 29.52 -13.82
CA GLN A 222 17.43 28.09 -13.62
C GLN A 222 16.95 27.31 -14.85
N PRO A 223 17.82 26.49 -15.49
CA PRO A 223 17.38 25.55 -16.50
C PRO A 223 16.22 24.69 -15.98
N THR A 224 15.10 24.72 -16.70
CA THR A 224 13.87 24.02 -16.34
C THR A 224 13.35 23.29 -17.56
N ASP A 225 13.29 21.96 -17.48
CA ASP A 225 12.69 21.12 -18.51
C ASP A 225 11.17 20.97 -18.29
N ILE A 226 10.76 20.96 -17.02
CA ILE A 226 9.36 20.77 -16.60
C ILE A 226 9.01 21.76 -15.47
N LEU A 227 7.94 22.52 -15.64
CA LEU A 227 7.32 23.33 -14.59
C LEU A 227 6.05 22.63 -14.10
N ILE A 228 5.98 22.34 -12.80
CA ILE A 228 4.78 21.83 -12.14
C ILE A 228 4.18 22.97 -11.31
N ILE A 229 2.93 23.32 -11.58
CA ILE A 229 2.18 24.34 -10.85
C ILE A 229 1.12 23.64 -10.01
N CYS A 230 1.29 23.66 -8.68
CA CYS A 230 0.42 22.93 -7.76
C CYS A 230 0.15 23.75 -6.48
N PRO A 231 -0.56 24.89 -6.59
CA PRO A 231 -0.73 25.80 -5.47
C PRO A 231 -1.63 25.20 -4.39
N CYS A 232 -1.17 25.25 -3.14
CA CYS A 232 -1.86 24.62 -2.01
C CYS A 232 -3.31 25.14 -1.86
N GLY A 233 -4.27 24.21 -1.84
CA GLY A 233 -5.69 24.56 -1.63
C GLY A 233 -6.42 25.06 -2.87
N LEU A 234 -5.78 25.11 -4.04
CA LEU A 234 -6.41 25.56 -5.30
C LEU A 234 -6.65 24.38 -6.25
N ASP A 235 -7.85 24.36 -6.85
CA ASP A 235 -8.18 23.49 -7.97
C ASP A 235 -7.63 24.04 -9.29
N ILE A 236 -7.58 23.19 -10.33
CA ILE A 236 -7.03 23.56 -11.65
C ILE A 236 -7.68 24.82 -12.24
N PRO A 237 -9.03 24.97 -12.28
CA PRO A 237 -9.65 26.18 -12.81
C PRO A 237 -9.31 27.45 -12.03
N THR A 238 -9.07 27.36 -10.72
CA THR A 238 -8.62 28.51 -9.93
C THR A 238 -7.18 28.87 -10.26
N VAL A 239 -6.29 27.89 -10.40
CA VAL A 239 -4.91 28.15 -10.82
C VAL A 239 -4.84 28.84 -12.18
N GLU A 240 -5.63 28.40 -13.16
CA GLU A 240 -5.68 29.04 -14.49
C GLU A 240 -6.10 30.51 -14.41
N ARG A 241 -7.14 30.83 -13.63
CA ARG A 241 -7.56 32.22 -13.39
C ARG A 241 -6.46 33.04 -12.71
N GLU A 242 -5.75 32.47 -11.76
CA GLU A 242 -4.67 33.16 -11.06
C GLU A 242 -3.46 33.43 -11.96
N LEU A 243 -3.17 32.54 -12.91
CA LEU A 243 -2.13 32.75 -13.93
C LEU A 243 -2.52 33.89 -14.91
N ASP A 244 -3.80 34.05 -15.23
CA ASP A 244 -4.31 35.19 -16.01
C ASP A 244 -4.19 36.52 -15.23
N VAL A 245 -4.48 36.50 -13.92
CA VAL A 245 -4.29 37.64 -13.02
C VAL A 245 -2.82 38.03 -12.97
N LEU A 246 -1.91 37.05 -12.80
CA LEU A 246 -0.47 37.27 -12.78
C LEU A 246 0.03 37.91 -14.09
N THR A 247 -0.52 37.47 -15.22
CA THR A 247 -0.22 38.04 -16.54
C THR A 247 -0.69 39.47 -16.69
N THR A 248 -1.93 39.75 -16.27
CA THR A 248 -2.50 41.11 -16.30
C THR A 248 -1.68 42.05 -15.41
N LYS A 249 -1.33 41.61 -14.20
CA LYS A 249 -0.53 42.38 -13.23
C LYS A 249 0.86 42.71 -13.76
N ALA A 250 1.56 41.74 -14.33
CA ALA A 250 2.90 41.96 -14.89
C ALA A 250 2.87 42.97 -16.04
N ARG A 251 1.87 42.85 -16.93
CA ARG A 251 1.64 43.80 -18.03
C ARG A 251 1.37 45.21 -17.51
N ASP A 252 0.50 45.36 -16.52
CA ASP A 252 0.11 46.67 -15.98
C ASP A 252 1.28 47.36 -15.25
N LYS A 253 2.18 46.59 -14.64
CA LYS A 253 3.41 47.09 -13.98
C LYS A 253 4.60 47.26 -14.91
N GLY A 254 4.55 46.73 -16.14
CA GLY A 254 5.70 46.68 -17.03
C GLY A 254 6.85 45.79 -16.50
N GLU A 255 6.51 44.77 -15.69
CA GLU A 255 7.47 43.84 -15.10
C GLU A 255 7.56 42.56 -15.93
N PRO A 256 8.72 41.85 -15.92
CA PRO A 256 8.83 40.54 -16.56
C PRO A 256 7.83 39.54 -15.97
N ASN A 257 6.98 38.97 -16.84
CA ASN A 257 6.06 37.92 -16.47
C ASN A 257 6.77 36.55 -16.54
N TRP A 258 7.15 36.00 -15.40
CA TRP A 258 7.81 34.70 -15.37
C TRP A 258 6.94 33.59 -15.95
N TRP A 259 5.61 33.67 -15.80
CA TRP A 259 4.70 32.65 -16.29
C TRP A 259 4.70 32.60 -17.82
N GLU A 260 4.65 33.76 -18.49
CA GLU A 260 4.69 33.85 -19.96
C GLU A 260 6.01 33.31 -20.53
N VAL A 261 7.13 33.50 -19.84
CA VAL A 261 8.40 32.93 -20.28
C VAL A 261 8.41 31.42 -20.07
N MET A 262 8.08 30.95 -18.86
CA MET A 262 8.15 29.53 -18.53
C MET A 262 7.17 28.68 -19.34
N ARG A 263 5.96 29.18 -19.64
CA ARG A 263 4.98 28.45 -20.46
C ARG A 263 5.42 28.22 -21.91
N GLU A 264 6.38 29.01 -22.41
CA GLU A 264 6.94 28.88 -23.75
C GLU A 264 8.24 28.05 -23.76
N GLU A 265 9.03 28.13 -22.69
CA GLU A 265 10.37 27.52 -22.63
C GLU A 265 10.39 26.07 -22.12
N CYS A 266 9.37 25.62 -21.39
CA CYS A 266 9.36 24.27 -20.79
C CYS A 266 8.00 23.57 -20.87
N LYS A 267 7.97 22.27 -20.58
CA LYS A 267 6.70 21.53 -20.43
C LYS A 267 6.03 21.97 -19.12
N VAL A 268 4.75 22.35 -19.15
CA VAL A 268 4.02 22.71 -17.93
C VAL A 268 2.96 21.68 -17.59
N ALA A 269 2.90 21.29 -16.33
CA ALA A 269 1.80 20.56 -15.73
C ALA A 269 1.12 21.42 -14.65
N ILE A 270 -0.18 21.64 -14.77
CA ILE A 270 -1.02 22.22 -13.72
C ILE A 270 -1.67 21.06 -12.98
N VAL A 271 -1.52 21.01 -11.65
CA VAL A 271 -2.02 19.93 -10.81
C VAL A 271 -2.93 20.51 -9.74
N ASP A 272 -4.02 19.81 -9.41
CA ASP A 272 -4.90 20.18 -8.29
C ASP A 272 -4.12 20.12 -6.96
N GLY A 273 -3.74 21.29 -6.45
CA GLY A 273 -2.98 21.45 -5.22
C GLY A 273 -3.86 21.49 -3.97
N ASN A 274 -5.19 21.46 -4.12
CA ASN A 274 -6.09 21.16 -3.01
C ASN A 274 -5.95 19.70 -2.58
N GLN A 275 -5.71 18.80 -3.53
CA GLN A 275 -5.66 17.35 -3.29
C GLN A 275 -4.26 16.75 -3.28
N MET A 276 -3.37 17.20 -4.16
CA MET A 276 -2.08 16.56 -4.41
C MET A 276 -0.92 17.40 -3.88
N PHE A 277 0.20 16.73 -3.57
CA PHE A 277 1.50 17.28 -3.13
C PHE A 277 1.53 18.06 -1.81
N ASN A 278 0.45 18.73 -1.40
CA ASN A 278 0.47 19.64 -0.26
C ASN A 278 0.00 18.98 1.06
N ARG A 279 -0.45 17.72 0.97
CA ARG A 279 -0.90 16.91 2.11
C ARG A 279 0.11 15.79 2.38
N PRO A 280 0.64 15.66 3.61
CA PRO A 280 1.56 14.59 3.92
C PRO A 280 0.82 13.28 4.24
N GLY A 281 0.21 12.70 3.21
CA GLY A 281 -0.61 11.50 3.32
C GLY A 281 -0.28 10.45 2.26
N PRO A 282 -1.03 9.34 2.26
CA PRO A 282 -0.83 8.22 1.33
C PRO A 282 -0.81 8.62 -0.15
N ARG A 283 -1.55 9.66 -0.54
CA ARG A 283 -1.57 10.19 -1.92
C ARG A 283 -0.24 10.78 -2.42
N LEU A 284 0.76 10.96 -1.55
CA LEU A 284 2.12 11.23 -2.03
C LEU A 284 2.70 10.06 -2.83
N VAL A 285 2.23 8.84 -2.60
CA VAL A 285 2.57 7.67 -3.43
C VAL A 285 1.93 7.81 -4.83
N ASP A 286 0.67 8.26 -4.91
CA ASP A 286 0.00 8.57 -6.19
C ASP A 286 0.77 9.68 -6.94
N ALA A 287 1.23 10.70 -6.22
CA ALA A 287 2.04 11.79 -6.78
C ALA A 287 3.40 11.29 -7.30
N LEU A 288 4.06 10.38 -6.59
CA LEU A 288 5.29 9.74 -7.06
C LEU A 288 5.06 8.91 -8.34
N GLU A 289 3.97 8.15 -8.39
CA GLU A 289 3.59 7.37 -9.58
C GLU A 289 3.32 8.30 -10.77
N TRP A 290 2.55 9.38 -10.58
CA TRP A 290 2.31 10.37 -11.63
C TRP A 290 3.60 11.02 -12.13
N LEU A 291 4.49 11.47 -11.22
CA LEU A 291 5.80 12.02 -11.59
C LEU A 291 6.63 10.99 -12.37
N THR A 292 6.59 9.73 -11.94
CA THR A 292 7.32 8.64 -12.60
C THR A 292 6.82 8.44 -14.02
N GLY A 293 5.50 8.43 -14.24
CA GLY A 293 4.90 8.34 -15.56
C GLY A 293 5.29 9.53 -16.45
N LEU A 294 5.20 10.75 -15.91
CA LEU A 294 5.53 11.99 -16.61
C LEU A 294 7.01 12.07 -17.03
N PHE A 295 7.94 11.71 -16.14
CA PHE A 295 9.39 11.88 -16.40
C PHE A 295 9.98 10.76 -17.26
N ASN A 296 9.31 9.61 -17.32
CA ASN A 296 9.83 8.40 -17.95
C ASN A 296 9.01 7.93 -19.16
N ASP A 297 7.99 8.68 -19.59
CA ASP A 297 7.03 8.31 -20.67
C ASP A 297 6.42 6.92 -20.44
N VAL A 298 5.89 6.71 -19.23
CA VAL A 298 5.19 5.46 -18.83
C VAL A 298 3.79 5.81 -18.34
N PRO A 299 2.84 6.16 -19.22
CA PRO A 299 1.50 6.60 -18.82
C PRO A 299 0.72 5.53 -18.04
N GLU A 300 1.08 4.25 -18.17
CA GLU A 300 0.41 3.13 -17.51
C GLU A 300 0.61 3.11 -15.99
N ILE A 301 1.64 3.79 -15.47
CA ILE A 301 1.87 3.93 -14.03
C ILE A 301 1.09 5.11 -13.43
N ILE A 302 0.57 6.02 -14.27
CA ILE A 302 -0.17 7.18 -13.77
C ILE A 302 -1.51 6.72 -13.19
N PRO A 303 -1.85 7.08 -11.94
CA PRO A 303 -3.16 6.78 -11.37
C PRO A 303 -4.27 7.35 -12.26
N ARG A 304 -5.27 6.52 -12.58
CA ARG A 304 -6.33 6.82 -13.57
C ARG A 304 -7.02 8.18 -13.36
N ASP A 305 -7.25 8.55 -12.10
CA ASP A 305 -7.98 9.76 -11.72
C ASP A 305 -7.04 10.84 -11.13
N PHE A 306 -5.76 10.82 -11.50
CA PHE A 306 -4.82 11.87 -11.07
C PHE A 306 -5.22 13.22 -11.69
N PRO A 307 -5.49 14.28 -10.90
CA PRO A 307 -6.02 15.54 -11.40
C PRO A 307 -4.90 16.46 -11.90
N TYR A 308 -4.60 16.39 -13.20
CA TYR A 308 -3.61 17.26 -13.85
C TYR A 308 -4.02 17.69 -15.26
N LYS A 309 -3.41 18.77 -15.75
CA LYS A 309 -3.51 19.29 -17.12
C LYS A 309 -2.12 19.66 -17.64
N LEU A 310 -1.78 19.24 -18.86
CA LEU A 310 -0.54 19.67 -19.52
C LEU A 310 -0.82 20.89 -20.40
N THR A 311 0.06 21.89 -20.40
CA THR A 311 -0.06 23.04 -21.32
C THR A 311 0.79 22.81 -22.56
N GLY A 312 0.25 23.04 -23.76
CA GLY A 312 0.99 22.94 -25.03
C GLY A 312 0.48 21.89 -26.01
N GLU A 313 -0.52 21.08 -25.64
CA GLU A 313 -1.38 20.45 -26.64
C GLU A 313 -2.26 21.55 -27.24
N ASN A 314 -2.14 21.78 -28.55
CA ASN A 314 -2.78 22.90 -29.25
C ASN A 314 -4.27 23.00 -28.91
N ALA A 315 -4.77 24.21 -28.62
CA ALA A 315 -6.21 24.50 -28.54
C ALA A 315 -6.95 24.34 -29.88
N LYS A 316 -6.23 24.09 -30.99
CA LYS A 316 -6.81 23.60 -32.26
C LYS A 316 -7.07 22.10 -32.25
N ASP A 317 -6.36 21.39 -31.38
CA ASP A 317 -6.68 20.03 -31.01
C ASP A 317 -7.82 20.04 -29.99
N GLU A 318 -8.01 20.96 -29.04
CA GLU A 318 -9.18 20.87 -28.12
C GLU A 318 -10.57 20.76 -28.81
N SER A 319 -10.84 21.36 -29.97
CA SER A 319 -12.09 21.08 -30.71
C SER A 319 -12.02 19.85 -31.61
N ALA A 320 -10.83 19.42 -32.04
CA ALA A 320 -10.62 18.18 -32.79
C ALA A 320 -10.37 16.97 -31.86
N VAL A 321 -10.07 17.19 -30.59
CA VAL A 321 -9.80 16.31 -29.46
C VAL A 321 -11.05 16.31 -28.62
N LEU A 322 -11.78 17.40 -28.34
CA LEU A 322 -13.18 17.24 -27.93
C LEU A 322 -14.02 16.67 -29.07
N ALA A 323 -13.81 16.98 -30.36
CA ALA A 323 -14.57 16.28 -31.41
C ALA A 323 -14.06 14.86 -31.63
N ARG A 324 -12.78 14.52 -31.42
CA ARG A 324 -12.25 13.14 -31.52
C ARG A 324 -12.38 12.37 -30.22
N GLU A 325 -12.52 12.99 -29.07
CA GLU A 325 -12.82 12.43 -27.75
C GLU A 325 -14.32 12.40 -27.57
N MET A 326 -15.12 13.31 -28.10
CA MET A 326 -16.59 13.20 -28.10
C MET A 326 -17.05 12.28 -29.22
N LYS A 327 -16.35 12.22 -30.38
CA LYS A 327 -16.51 11.16 -31.38
C LYS A 327 -15.88 9.85 -30.93
N SER A 328 -14.72 9.83 -30.25
CA SER A 328 -14.18 8.61 -29.62
C SER A 328 -14.95 8.25 -28.37
N LEU A 329 -15.63 9.15 -27.67
CA LEU A 329 -16.53 8.83 -26.56
C LEU A 329 -17.83 8.33 -27.15
N LEU A 330 -18.37 8.90 -28.22
CA LEU A 330 -19.55 8.36 -28.91
C LEU A 330 -19.26 7.03 -29.61
N GLU A 331 -18.09 6.86 -30.25
CA GLU A 331 -17.59 5.63 -30.86
C GLU A 331 -17.02 4.65 -29.82
N MET A 332 -16.59 5.09 -28.63
CA MET A 332 -16.33 4.24 -27.45
C MET A 332 -17.61 4.01 -26.66
N PHE A 333 -18.69 4.76 -26.78
CA PHE A 333 -19.95 4.40 -26.14
C PHE A 333 -20.64 3.38 -27.03
N GLU A 334 -20.71 3.59 -28.36
CA GLU A 334 -21.15 2.55 -29.29
C GLU A 334 -20.17 1.36 -29.34
N GLY A 335 -18.87 1.62 -29.29
CA GLY A 335 -17.80 0.61 -29.33
C GLY A 335 -17.53 -0.06 -28.00
N ALA A 336 -17.60 0.63 -26.86
CA ALA A 336 -17.49 0.02 -25.54
C ALA A 336 -18.82 -0.52 -25.02
N ASP A 337 -19.99 -0.06 -25.49
CA ASP A 337 -21.24 -0.80 -25.28
C ASP A 337 -21.25 -2.06 -26.17
N ALA A 338 -20.70 -2.00 -27.40
CA ALA A 338 -20.49 -3.18 -28.23
C ALA A 338 -19.39 -4.11 -27.69
N GLU A 339 -18.30 -3.58 -27.13
CA GLU A 339 -17.20 -4.32 -26.51
C GLU A 339 -17.63 -4.86 -25.16
N LEU A 340 -18.37 -4.10 -24.35
CA LEU A 340 -18.97 -4.59 -23.11
C LEU A 340 -20.01 -5.66 -23.43
N ALA A 341 -20.86 -5.45 -24.45
CA ALA A 341 -21.76 -6.50 -24.93
C ALA A 341 -20.98 -7.72 -25.41
N TRP A 342 -19.89 -7.54 -26.16
CA TRP A 342 -19.02 -8.62 -26.61
C TRP A 342 -18.34 -9.33 -25.43
N LEU A 343 -17.81 -8.60 -24.46
CA LEU A 343 -17.20 -9.15 -23.24
C LEU A 343 -18.23 -9.96 -22.46
N LEU A 344 -19.42 -9.40 -22.21
CA LEU A 344 -20.46 -10.06 -21.43
C LEU A 344 -21.08 -11.27 -22.16
N THR A 345 -21.19 -11.23 -23.49
CA THR A 345 -21.89 -12.27 -24.26
C THR A 345 -20.99 -13.26 -24.98
N ILE A 346 -19.74 -12.89 -25.29
CA ILE A 346 -18.80 -13.68 -26.09
C ILE A 346 -17.58 -14.13 -25.28
N ASP A 347 -16.90 -13.25 -24.53
CA ASP A 347 -15.59 -13.54 -23.91
C ASP A 347 -15.66 -14.03 -22.46
N LEU A 348 -16.48 -13.37 -21.64
CA LEU A 348 -16.67 -13.73 -20.23
C LEU A 348 -17.27 -15.12 -20.05
N PRO A 349 -18.29 -15.57 -20.82
CA PRO A 349 -18.86 -16.90 -20.64
C PRO A 349 -17.86 -18.07 -20.81
N PRO A 350 -17.05 -18.16 -21.88
CA PRO A 350 -16.05 -19.22 -22.00
C PRO A 350 -14.93 -19.07 -20.96
N THR A 351 -14.56 -17.84 -20.58
CA THR A 351 -13.57 -17.60 -19.53
C THR A 351 -14.04 -18.14 -18.17
N LEU A 352 -15.28 -17.85 -17.77
CA LEU A 352 -15.86 -18.39 -16.53
C LEU A 352 -16.04 -19.91 -16.60
N ALA A 353 -16.38 -20.46 -17.76
CA ALA A 353 -16.46 -21.92 -17.94
C ALA A 353 -15.08 -22.60 -17.79
N ASN A 354 -14.02 -21.98 -18.30
CA ASN A 354 -12.64 -22.45 -18.11
C ASN A 354 -12.24 -22.39 -16.63
N ILE A 355 -12.50 -21.27 -15.96
CA ILE A 355 -12.21 -21.14 -14.51
C ILE A 355 -13.00 -22.17 -13.71
N CYS A 356 -14.29 -22.36 -13.99
CA CYS A 356 -15.11 -23.38 -13.35
C CYS A 356 -14.52 -24.80 -13.55
N THR A 357 -14.03 -25.09 -14.75
CA THR A 357 -13.36 -26.37 -15.06
C THR A 357 -12.09 -26.55 -14.23
N GLU A 358 -11.26 -25.52 -14.14
CA GLU A 358 -10.01 -25.55 -13.35
C GLU A 358 -10.28 -25.65 -11.86
N LEU A 359 -11.21 -24.87 -11.31
CA LEU A 359 -11.61 -24.94 -9.90
C LEU A 359 -12.21 -26.32 -9.57
N THR A 360 -13.01 -26.89 -10.47
CA THR A 360 -13.54 -28.25 -10.34
C THR A 360 -12.40 -29.27 -10.34
N ARG A 361 -11.36 -29.08 -11.15
CA ARG A 361 -10.16 -29.93 -11.14
C ARG A 361 -9.43 -29.83 -9.81
N CYS A 362 -9.26 -28.62 -9.26
CA CYS A 362 -8.66 -28.42 -7.93
C CYS A 362 -9.47 -29.12 -6.83
N VAL A 363 -10.80 -29.00 -6.83
CA VAL A 363 -11.66 -29.69 -5.86
C VAL A 363 -11.56 -31.21 -6.02
N LYS A 364 -11.57 -31.74 -7.23
CA LYS A 364 -11.41 -33.18 -7.49
C LYS A 364 -10.05 -33.70 -7.03
N ALA A 365 -8.97 -32.96 -7.29
CA ALA A 365 -7.63 -33.27 -6.80
C ALA A 365 -7.56 -33.26 -5.26
N SER A 366 -8.36 -32.42 -4.59
CA SER A 366 -8.49 -32.40 -3.12
C SER A 366 -9.46 -33.44 -2.54
N ALA A 367 -10.22 -34.13 -3.40
CA ALA A 367 -11.25 -35.12 -3.02
C ALA A 367 -10.82 -36.57 -3.26
N SER A 368 -9.67 -36.80 -3.92
CA SER A 368 -9.09 -38.13 -4.16
C SER A 368 -8.49 -38.74 -2.88
N GLY A 369 -9.32 -38.85 -1.84
CA GLY A 369 -9.23 -39.93 -0.85
C GLY A 369 -9.81 -41.25 -1.39
N ALA A 370 -10.46 -41.24 -2.56
CA ALA A 370 -10.71 -42.45 -3.34
C ALA A 370 -9.42 -42.81 -4.09
N GLN A 371 -8.74 -43.85 -3.60
CA GLN A 371 -7.57 -44.44 -4.25
C GLN A 371 -7.87 -44.70 -5.73
N ASP A 372 -7.16 -44.04 -6.64
CA ASP A 372 -6.91 -44.62 -7.95
C ASP A 372 -5.84 -45.70 -7.75
N PRO A 373 -6.18 -47.00 -7.85
CA PRO A 373 -5.25 -48.09 -7.60
C PRO A 373 -4.05 -48.10 -8.56
N ASN A 374 -4.10 -47.31 -9.65
CA ASN A 374 -3.00 -47.17 -10.61
C ASN A 374 -2.06 -45.99 -10.33
N THR A 375 -2.39 -45.08 -9.42
CA THR A 375 -1.52 -43.95 -9.10
C THR A 375 -0.44 -44.37 -8.10
N LYS A 376 0.81 -44.50 -8.56
CA LYS A 376 1.96 -44.84 -7.69
C LYS A 376 2.06 -43.83 -6.53
N PRO A 377 2.19 -44.29 -5.27
CA PRO A 377 2.36 -43.40 -4.13
C PRO A 377 3.68 -42.62 -4.27
N GLY A 378 3.59 -41.29 -4.17
CA GLY A 378 4.76 -40.42 -4.18
C GLY A 378 5.43 -40.44 -2.81
N THR A 379 6.74 -40.70 -2.74
CA THR A 379 7.50 -40.65 -1.50
C THR A 379 8.35 -39.39 -1.47
N LEU A 380 8.12 -38.51 -0.49
CA LEU A 380 8.93 -37.33 -0.23
C LEU A 380 9.91 -37.63 0.90
N ALA A 381 11.21 -37.59 0.63
CA ALA A 381 12.22 -37.75 1.67
C ALA A 381 12.31 -36.50 2.54
N LEU A 382 12.14 -36.66 3.85
CA LEU A 382 12.40 -35.65 4.87
C LEU A 382 13.86 -35.78 5.33
N SER A 383 14.79 -35.33 4.49
CA SER A 383 16.22 -35.34 4.80
C SER A 383 16.86 -34.01 4.42
N SER A 384 17.55 -33.35 5.36
CA SER A 384 18.35 -32.18 5.05
C SER A 384 19.75 -32.61 4.61
N VAL A 385 20.19 -32.17 3.43
CA VAL A 385 21.51 -32.51 2.86
C VAL A 385 22.67 -32.13 3.79
N ASN A 386 22.44 -31.16 4.68
CA ASN A 386 23.44 -30.59 5.58
C ASN A 386 23.18 -30.90 7.07
N ASN A 387 22.18 -31.74 7.40
CA ASN A 387 21.83 -32.00 8.79
C ASN A 387 21.19 -33.39 9.01
N ASP A 388 21.88 -34.25 9.78
CA ASP A 388 21.40 -35.56 10.20
C ASP A 388 20.30 -35.51 11.29
N SER A 389 19.83 -34.31 11.66
CA SER A 389 18.88 -34.13 12.76
C SER A 389 17.46 -34.59 12.45
N LEU A 390 17.10 -34.73 11.18
CA LEU A 390 15.81 -35.25 10.75
C LEU A 390 16.01 -36.17 9.55
N LYS A 391 15.55 -37.42 9.69
CA LYS A 391 15.45 -38.39 8.61
C LYS A 391 14.05 -38.95 8.60
N GLY A 392 13.46 -39.12 7.43
CA GLY A 392 12.12 -39.68 7.34
C GLY A 392 11.59 -39.61 5.92
N TYR A 393 10.34 -39.98 5.75
CA TYR A 393 9.62 -39.79 4.51
C TYR A 393 8.13 -39.58 4.74
N ILE A 394 7.51 -38.88 3.80
CA ILE A 394 6.06 -38.71 3.70
C ILE A 394 5.61 -39.44 2.45
N THR A 395 4.70 -40.39 2.60
CA THR A 395 4.06 -41.05 1.46
C THR A 395 2.72 -40.37 1.16
N ILE A 396 2.69 -39.64 0.05
CA ILE A 396 1.50 -39.01 -0.49
C ILE A 396 0.58 -40.13 -0.99
N ASN A 397 -0.67 -40.17 -0.51
CA ASN A 397 -1.76 -41.13 -0.80
C ASN A 397 -1.87 -42.39 0.11
N SER A 398 -0.93 -42.66 1.03
CA SER A 398 -1.08 -43.76 2.01
C SER A 398 -1.24 -43.30 3.46
N SER A 399 -1.29 -41.99 3.71
CA SER A 399 -1.31 -41.38 5.06
C SER A 399 -0.18 -41.87 5.98
N GLN A 400 0.95 -42.30 5.40
CA GLN A 400 2.10 -42.79 6.14
C GLN A 400 3.18 -41.72 6.19
N ILE A 401 3.57 -41.36 7.41
CA ILE A 401 4.73 -40.52 7.68
C ILE A 401 5.60 -41.26 8.69
N GLU A 402 6.85 -41.52 8.32
CA GLU A 402 7.86 -42.07 9.22
C GLU A 402 8.92 -41.03 9.51
N LEU A 403 9.19 -40.79 10.80
CA LEU A 403 10.14 -39.80 11.28
C LEU A 403 11.18 -40.45 12.21
N THR A 404 12.43 -40.09 11.99
CA THR A 404 13.57 -40.28 12.89
C THR A 404 14.16 -38.91 13.20
N ILE A 405 13.99 -38.46 14.45
CA ILE A 405 14.36 -37.14 14.93
C ILE A 405 15.58 -37.27 15.83
N LYS A 406 16.68 -36.57 15.54
CA LYS A 406 17.93 -36.62 16.30
C LYS A 406 18.45 -35.21 16.56
N LEU A 407 18.10 -34.62 17.69
CA LEU A 407 18.52 -33.26 18.03
C LEU A 407 19.76 -33.31 18.93
N PRO A 408 20.89 -32.63 18.60
CA PRO A 408 22.15 -32.75 19.36
C PRO A 408 22.04 -32.46 20.86
N ASN A 409 21.18 -31.51 21.24
CA ASN A 409 21.03 -31.04 22.62
C ASN A 409 19.75 -31.56 23.31
N TYR A 410 19.01 -32.47 22.68
CA TYR A 410 17.78 -33.06 23.22
C TYR A 410 17.93 -34.59 23.26
N ASN A 411 17.38 -35.23 24.30
CA ASN A 411 17.53 -36.67 24.53
C ASN A 411 19.00 -37.17 24.45
N ARG A 412 19.96 -36.33 24.85
CA ARG A 412 21.42 -36.59 24.76
C ARG A 412 21.89 -36.97 23.34
N GLY A 413 21.21 -36.47 22.30
CA GLY A 413 21.52 -36.79 20.92
C GLY A 413 21.06 -38.17 20.46
N ASN A 414 20.29 -38.91 21.27
CA ASN A 414 19.70 -40.19 20.86
C ASN A 414 18.51 -39.95 19.92
N PRO A 415 18.42 -40.70 18.80
CA PRO A 415 17.31 -40.55 17.87
C PRO A 415 16.00 -41.05 18.48
N PHE A 416 14.94 -40.27 18.30
CA PHE A 416 13.56 -40.66 18.57
C PHE A 416 12.87 -41.02 17.27
N LYS A 417 12.22 -42.19 17.22
CA LYS A 417 11.50 -42.67 16.03
C LYS A 417 10.02 -42.65 16.29
N THR A 418 9.24 -42.13 15.35
CA THR A 418 7.79 -42.08 15.46
C THR A 418 7.13 -42.06 14.08
N ASN A 419 5.86 -42.43 14.05
CA ASN A 419 5.02 -42.45 12.86
C ASN A 419 3.67 -41.81 13.15
N LEU A 420 2.99 -41.29 12.13
CA LEU A 420 1.57 -40.96 12.31
C LEU A 420 0.74 -42.24 12.52
N VAL A 421 -0.23 -42.16 13.43
CA VAL A 421 -1.20 -43.22 13.69
C VAL A 421 -2.03 -43.43 12.42
N ALA A 422 -1.89 -44.60 11.78
CA ALA A 422 -2.58 -44.89 10.52
C ALA A 422 -4.13 -44.79 10.60
N SER A 423 -4.71 -44.94 11.79
CA SER A 423 -6.16 -44.81 12.02
C SER A 423 -6.65 -43.38 12.26
N LYS A 424 -5.75 -42.38 12.39
CA LYS A 424 -6.09 -40.96 12.60
C LYS A 424 -5.39 -40.09 11.55
N PRO A 425 -6.13 -39.41 10.66
CA PRO A 425 -5.51 -38.47 9.72
C PRO A 425 -4.94 -37.25 10.47
N TYR A 426 -3.76 -36.78 10.07
CA TYR A 426 -3.23 -35.52 10.59
C TYR A 426 -4.02 -34.34 9.99
N PRO A 427 -4.59 -33.44 10.82
CA PRO A 427 -5.41 -32.34 10.32
C PRO A 427 -4.54 -31.25 9.69
N LEU A 428 -4.68 -31.07 8.36
CA LEU A 428 -4.04 -29.99 7.62
C LEU A 428 -5.07 -28.91 7.27
N ASP A 429 -5.37 -28.06 8.25
CA ASP A 429 -6.42 -27.03 8.20
C ASP A 429 -6.31 -26.14 6.94
N GLN A 430 -5.08 -25.83 6.52
CA GLN A 430 -4.79 -25.03 5.31
C GLN A 430 -5.33 -25.67 4.03
N ALA A 431 -5.14 -26.98 3.85
CA ALA A 431 -5.66 -27.69 2.68
C ALA A 431 -7.19 -27.71 2.69
N GLN A 432 -7.79 -27.88 3.87
CA GLN A 432 -9.23 -27.86 4.03
C GLN A 432 -9.82 -26.47 3.78
N HIS A 433 -9.16 -25.39 4.24
CA HIS A 433 -9.56 -24.02 3.96
C HIS A 433 -9.44 -23.70 2.48
N ALA A 434 -8.32 -24.07 1.83
CA ALA A 434 -8.15 -23.90 0.40
C ALA A 434 -9.30 -24.56 -0.38
N LYS A 435 -9.62 -25.83 -0.05
CA LYS A 435 -10.77 -26.54 -0.61
C LYS A 435 -12.10 -25.83 -0.38
N ASN A 436 -12.36 -25.36 0.85
CA ASN A 436 -13.59 -24.65 1.18
C ASN A 436 -13.73 -23.36 0.38
N TYR A 437 -12.65 -22.58 0.23
CA TYR A 437 -12.66 -21.37 -0.58
C TYR A 437 -12.83 -21.68 -2.07
N THR A 438 -12.21 -22.73 -2.60
CA THR A 438 -12.44 -23.19 -3.98
C THR A 438 -13.90 -23.61 -4.20
N LEU A 439 -14.54 -24.27 -3.22
CA LEU A 439 -15.96 -24.61 -3.28
C LEU A 439 -16.87 -23.37 -3.23
N LEU A 440 -16.53 -22.36 -2.40
CA LEU A 440 -17.24 -21.09 -2.36
C LEU A 440 -17.10 -20.32 -3.68
N ALA A 441 -15.93 -20.37 -4.30
CA ALA A 441 -15.70 -19.82 -5.63
C ALA A 441 -16.59 -20.51 -6.69
N LEU A 442 -16.67 -21.85 -6.67
CA LEU A 442 -17.57 -22.60 -7.56
C LEU A 442 -19.05 -22.24 -7.32
N LYS A 443 -19.47 -22.15 -6.06
CA LYS A 443 -20.85 -21.78 -5.70
C LYS A 443 -21.20 -20.35 -6.14
N ALA A 444 -20.23 -19.44 -6.10
CA ALA A 444 -20.41 -18.08 -6.64
C ALA A 444 -20.66 -18.11 -8.15
N LEU A 445 -19.98 -18.99 -8.89
CA LEU A 445 -20.21 -19.20 -10.32
C LEU A 445 -21.55 -19.89 -10.64
N GLU A 446 -22.02 -20.81 -9.79
CA GLU A 446 -23.32 -21.47 -9.96
C GLU A 446 -24.52 -20.51 -9.81
N SER A 447 -24.35 -19.46 -9.01
CA SER A 447 -25.38 -18.44 -8.78
C SER A 447 -25.50 -17.44 -9.95
N TYR A 448 -24.70 -17.62 -11.01
CA TYR A 448 -24.53 -16.68 -12.10
C TYR A 448 -25.19 -17.17 -13.40
N THR A 449 -26.44 -16.75 -13.64
CA THR A 449 -27.24 -17.15 -14.82
C THR A 449 -27.44 -16.01 -15.83
N GLN A 450 -27.15 -16.28 -17.11
CA GLN A 450 -27.32 -15.35 -18.26
C GLN A 450 -28.78 -14.86 -18.45
N PRO A 451 -29.01 -13.66 -19.03
CA PRO A 451 -28.04 -12.70 -19.54
C PRO A 451 -27.40 -11.83 -18.45
N TYR A 452 -26.11 -11.52 -18.58
CA TYR A 452 -25.35 -10.77 -17.58
C TYR A 452 -25.50 -9.25 -17.73
N SER A 453 -25.77 -8.55 -16.62
CA SER A 453 -25.48 -7.12 -16.55
C SER A 453 -24.00 -6.89 -16.22
N LYS A 454 -23.49 -5.69 -16.54
CA LYS A 454 -22.15 -5.25 -16.12
C LYS A 454 -21.95 -5.39 -14.61
N GLN A 455 -22.97 -5.04 -13.83
CA GLN A 455 -22.90 -5.06 -12.37
C GLN A 455 -22.79 -6.49 -11.85
N ASP A 456 -23.59 -7.41 -12.39
CA ASP A 456 -23.52 -8.83 -12.02
C ASP A 456 -22.15 -9.43 -12.39
N ALA A 457 -21.58 -9.06 -13.54
CA ALA A 457 -20.26 -9.51 -13.97
C ALA A 457 -19.13 -9.04 -13.05
N VAL A 458 -19.16 -7.77 -12.63
CA VAL A 458 -18.18 -7.23 -11.68
C VAL A 458 -18.32 -7.93 -10.34
N GLU A 459 -19.53 -8.01 -9.79
CA GLU A 459 -19.77 -8.64 -8.48
C GLU A 459 -19.37 -10.13 -8.47
N ALA A 460 -19.73 -10.88 -9.51
CA ALA A 460 -19.35 -12.29 -9.64
C ALA A 460 -17.83 -12.46 -9.74
N THR A 461 -17.16 -11.61 -10.53
CA THR A 461 -15.70 -11.67 -10.70
C THR A 461 -14.95 -11.26 -9.44
N ASP A 462 -15.43 -10.26 -8.71
CA ASP A 462 -14.85 -9.83 -7.44
C ASP A 462 -14.97 -10.91 -6.37
N ILE A 463 -16.14 -11.53 -6.23
CA ILE A 463 -16.37 -12.64 -5.31
C ILE A 463 -15.50 -13.84 -5.67
N LEU A 464 -15.41 -14.18 -6.97
CA LEU A 464 -14.55 -15.23 -7.49
C LEU A 464 -13.08 -14.98 -7.13
N LEU A 465 -12.56 -13.79 -7.46
CA LEU A 465 -11.17 -13.40 -7.23
C LEU A 465 -10.84 -13.41 -5.74
N LYS A 466 -11.75 -12.91 -4.90
CA LYS A 466 -11.63 -12.94 -3.44
C LYS A 466 -11.44 -14.37 -2.90
N TYR A 467 -12.31 -15.30 -3.29
CA TYR A 467 -12.21 -16.68 -2.81
C TYR A 467 -10.99 -17.42 -3.38
N VAL A 468 -10.63 -17.19 -4.65
CA VAL A 468 -9.40 -17.76 -5.23
C VAL A 468 -8.15 -17.25 -4.50
N ASN A 469 -8.10 -15.95 -4.20
CA ASN A 469 -6.99 -15.37 -3.45
C ASN A 469 -6.90 -15.90 -2.02
N TRP A 470 -8.03 -16.09 -1.34
CA TRP A 470 -8.07 -16.73 -0.02
C TRP A 470 -7.64 -18.19 -0.07
N ALA A 471 -8.06 -18.94 -1.09
CA ALA A 471 -7.61 -20.32 -1.29
C ALA A 471 -6.09 -20.38 -1.48
N ARG A 472 -5.53 -19.49 -2.31
CA ARG A 472 -4.09 -19.38 -2.52
C ARG A 472 -3.36 -19.00 -1.23
N SER A 473 -3.84 -17.96 -0.54
CA SER A 473 -3.24 -17.46 0.70
C SER A 473 -3.18 -18.53 1.79
N ALA A 474 -4.23 -19.35 1.92
CA ALA A 474 -4.27 -20.46 2.86
C ALA A 474 -3.13 -21.48 2.62
N LEU A 475 -2.68 -21.64 1.37
CA LEU A 475 -1.57 -22.53 1.01
C LEU A 475 -0.21 -21.83 1.09
N THR A 476 -0.15 -20.52 0.81
CA THR A 476 1.13 -19.79 0.79
C THR A 476 1.70 -19.60 2.19
N HIS A 477 0.88 -19.28 3.20
CA HIS A 477 1.33 -18.97 4.55
C HIS A 477 0.49 -19.68 5.62
N ALA A 478 1.14 -20.33 6.57
CA ALA A 478 0.48 -20.85 7.76
C ALA A 478 0.23 -19.73 8.77
N SER A 479 -1.00 -19.61 9.27
CA SER A 479 -1.35 -18.63 10.30
C SER A 479 -0.57 -18.92 11.58
N VAL A 480 0.12 -17.90 12.13
CA VAL A 480 0.98 -18.05 13.33
C VAL A 480 0.19 -18.60 14.53
N GLU A 481 -1.07 -18.21 14.68
CA GLU A 481 -1.99 -18.70 15.73
C GLU A 481 -2.28 -20.21 15.64
N LYS A 482 -2.09 -20.81 14.44
CA LYS A 482 -2.33 -22.24 14.18
C LYS A 482 -1.05 -23.07 14.30
N LEU A 483 0.07 -22.44 14.64
CA LEU A 483 1.36 -23.09 14.84
C LEU A 483 1.80 -23.00 16.30
N PHE A 484 2.76 -23.83 16.68
CA PHE A 484 3.45 -23.71 17.96
C PHE A 484 4.13 -22.32 18.08
N PRO A 485 4.12 -21.64 19.24
CA PRO A 485 3.63 -22.08 20.56
C PRO A 485 2.13 -21.89 20.81
N TYR A 486 1.40 -21.32 19.85
CA TYR A 486 0.01 -20.91 20.03
C TYR A 486 -1.01 -22.06 19.89
N LYS A 487 -0.68 -23.07 19.06
CA LYS A 487 -1.42 -24.34 18.96
C LYS A 487 -0.58 -25.49 19.54
N VAL A 488 -1.16 -26.23 20.47
CA VAL A 488 -0.54 -27.45 21.02
C VAL A 488 -0.76 -28.60 20.03
N CYS A 489 0.31 -29.31 19.66
CA CYS A 489 0.20 -30.52 18.85
C CYS A 489 -0.35 -31.69 19.68
N ASP A 490 -1.29 -32.44 19.13
CA ASP A 490 -1.82 -33.65 19.75
C ASP A 490 -0.81 -34.81 19.60
N SER A 491 -0.10 -35.12 20.68
CA SER A 491 0.89 -36.20 20.73
C SER A 491 0.29 -37.59 20.43
N SER A 492 -1.03 -37.75 20.60
CA SER A 492 -1.76 -39.00 20.31
C SER A 492 -1.98 -39.27 18.81
N LEU A 493 -1.53 -38.35 17.95
CA LEU A 493 -1.44 -38.56 16.50
C LEU A 493 -0.20 -39.37 16.09
N PHE A 494 0.69 -39.68 17.04
CA PHE A 494 1.98 -40.32 16.79
C PHE A 494 2.12 -41.67 17.52
N THR A 495 2.86 -42.62 16.92
CA THR A 495 3.18 -43.92 17.51
C THR A 495 4.67 -44.26 17.35
N PRO A 496 5.44 -44.40 18.45
CA PRO A 496 5.05 -44.07 19.83
C PRO A 496 4.66 -42.59 19.98
N GLU A 497 3.80 -42.30 20.98
CA GLU A 497 3.36 -40.93 21.29
C GLU A 497 4.57 -40.00 21.52
N LEU A 498 4.43 -38.75 21.09
CA LEU A 498 5.48 -37.76 21.29
C LEU A 498 5.68 -37.47 22.79
N PRO A 499 6.93 -37.36 23.28
CA PRO A 499 7.22 -36.82 24.61
C PRO A 499 6.64 -35.42 24.79
N ASP A 500 6.24 -35.07 26.02
CA ASP A 500 5.63 -33.76 26.35
C ASP A 500 6.53 -32.55 26.04
N ASP A 501 7.85 -32.77 25.91
CA ASP A 501 8.85 -31.77 25.59
C ASP A 501 9.31 -31.80 24.12
N LEU A 502 8.62 -32.56 23.25
CA LEU A 502 8.89 -32.62 21.81
C LEU A 502 7.62 -32.35 21.01
N VAL A 503 7.64 -31.26 20.25
CA VAL A 503 6.56 -30.85 19.35
C VAL A 503 6.97 -31.14 17.92
N VAL A 504 6.09 -31.82 17.18
CA VAL A 504 6.22 -32.04 15.74
C VAL A 504 4.94 -31.58 15.08
N GLU A 505 5.02 -30.62 14.16
CA GLU A 505 3.86 -30.10 13.44
C GLU A 505 4.11 -30.07 11.92
N PHE A 506 3.05 -30.27 11.15
CA PHE A 506 3.08 -30.15 9.70
C PHE A 506 2.20 -28.99 9.23
N PHE A 507 2.69 -28.20 8.29
CA PHE A 507 1.94 -27.11 7.67
C PHE A 507 2.32 -26.93 6.19
N ILE A 508 1.51 -26.21 5.43
CA ILE A 508 1.78 -25.89 4.03
C ILE A 508 2.47 -24.53 3.95
N SER A 509 3.54 -24.45 3.17
CA SER A 509 4.17 -23.21 2.75
C SER A 509 4.35 -23.26 1.24
N ASP A 510 3.47 -22.57 0.53
CA ASP A 510 3.44 -22.54 -0.93
C ASP A 510 3.24 -23.97 -1.52
N ALA A 511 4.18 -24.48 -2.30
CA ALA A 511 4.13 -25.84 -2.84
C ALA A 511 4.68 -26.92 -1.88
N PHE A 512 5.07 -26.55 -0.64
CA PHE A 512 5.78 -27.45 0.27
C PHE A 512 4.93 -27.83 1.49
N VAL A 513 5.01 -29.09 1.88
CA VAL A 513 4.64 -29.52 3.24
C VAL A 513 5.88 -29.38 4.12
N VAL A 514 5.81 -28.47 5.09
CA VAL A 514 6.88 -28.20 6.05
C VAL A 514 6.64 -29.04 7.29
N CYS A 515 7.68 -29.74 7.75
CA CYS A 515 7.74 -30.41 9.04
C CYS A 515 8.55 -29.52 10.01
N SER A 516 7.90 -28.98 11.02
CA SER A 516 8.50 -28.17 12.08
C SER A 516 8.64 -29.02 13.35
N ILE A 517 9.81 -28.92 13.98
CA ILE A 517 10.17 -29.71 15.17
C ILE A 517 10.72 -28.75 16.21
N SER A 518 10.11 -28.75 17.40
CA SER A 518 10.53 -27.92 18.54
C SER A 518 10.74 -28.80 19.77
N ALA A 519 11.86 -28.63 20.47
CA ALA A 519 12.12 -29.29 21.75
C ALA A 519 12.05 -28.24 22.87
N LEU A 520 11.24 -28.49 23.90
CA LEU A 520 10.90 -27.52 24.95
C LEU A 520 11.87 -27.55 26.13
N GLN A 521 12.56 -28.67 26.36
CA GLN A 521 13.57 -28.77 27.42
C GLN A 521 14.99 -28.48 26.91
N TYR A 522 15.58 -27.42 27.46
CA TYR A 522 17.01 -27.15 27.40
C TYR A 522 17.69 -27.82 28.60
N HIS A 523 18.48 -28.88 28.40
CA HIS A 523 19.37 -29.36 29.46
C HIS A 523 20.50 -28.34 29.69
N ALA A 524 20.38 -27.51 30.72
CA ALA A 524 21.36 -26.50 31.13
C ALA A 524 22.69 -27.07 31.67
N SER A 525 23.00 -28.34 31.46
CA SER A 525 24.26 -28.95 31.90
C SER A 525 25.16 -29.22 30.70
N MET A 526 26.00 -28.24 30.37
CA MET A 526 27.27 -28.50 29.68
C MET A 526 28.40 -28.08 30.61
N PRO A 527 29.53 -28.82 30.67
CA PRO A 527 30.72 -28.35 31.35
C PRO A 527 31.22 -27.08 30.66
N THR A 528 31.46 -26.06 31.47
CA THR A 528 32.00 -24.76 31.12
C THR A 528 33.29 -24.84 30.32
N THR A 529 33.35 -24.13 29.18
CA THR A 529 34.53 -23.33 28.80
C THR A 529 34.15 -22.25 27.79
N SER A 530 34.26 -21.00 28.26
CA SER A 530 34.51 -19.74 27.52
C SER A 530 33.52 -19.27 26.44
N ALA A 531 33.20 -17.97 26.56
CA ALA A 531 32.65 -17.06 25.55
C ALA A 531 31.12 -16.87 25.52
N VAL A 532 30.73 -15.67 25.97
CA VAL A 532 29.65 -14.80 25.46
C VAL A 532 28.26 -15.45 25.33
N ALA A 533 27.34 -15.01 26.18
CA ALA A 533 25.91 -15.20 25.98
C ALA A 533 25.49 -14.73 24.58
N LYS A 534 25.30 -15.68 23.67
CA LYS A 534 24.61 -15.50 22.39
C LYS A 534 23.25 -16.19 22.51
N LEU A 535 22.18 -15.45 22.25
CA LEU A 535 20.92 -16.02 21.80
C LEU A 535 21.22 -16.99 20.65
N LEU A 536 20.96 -18.27 20.86
CA LEU A 536 20.97 -19.27 19.80
C LEU A 536 19.69 -19.10 18.97
N GLY A 537 19.72 -18.15 18.05
CA GLY A 537 18.85 -18.10 16.87
C GLY A 537 17.59 -17.24 17.00
N GLY A 538 17.68 -15.99 16.56
CA GLY A 538 16.60 -15.45 15.73
C GLY A 538 16.54 -16.23 14.40
N PRO A 539 15.44 -16.15 13.63
CA PRO A 539 15.27 -16.93 12.41
C PRO A 539 16.40 -16.62 11.43
N LYS A 540 17.35 -17.55 11.32
CA LYS A 540 18.25 -17.64 10.17
C LYS A 540 17.80 -18.86 9.36
N PRO A 541 17.79 -18.76 8.02
CA PRO A 541 17.14 -19.73 7.16
C PRO A 541 17.81 -21.08 7.35
N VAL A 542 17.12 -22.01 8.02
CA VAL A 542 17.47 -23.41 7.93
C VAL A 542 17.24 -23.81 6.48
N ASN A 543 18.26 -24.43 5.87
CA ASN A 543 18.25 -24.91 4.50
C ASN A 543 16.87 -25.45 4.11
N LYS A 544 16.14 -24.64 3.32
CA LYS A 544 14.90 -25.00 2.66
C LYS A 544 15.19 -26.23 1.80
N VAL A 545 14.70 -27.39 2.20
CA VAL A 545 14.62 -28.55 1.30
C VAL A 545 13.34 -28.33 0.48
N VAL A 546 13.53 -27.82 -0.73
CA VAL A 546 12.50 -27.44 -1.68
C VAL A 546 12.49 -28.47 -2.80
N TYR A 547 11.40 -29.22 -2.93
CA TYR A 547 11.14 -30.05 -4.10
C TYR A 547 9.85 -29.60 -4.79
N PRO A 548 9.90 -29.18 -6.07
CA PRO A 548 8.72 -28.71 -6.80
C PRO A 548 7.77 -29.87 -7.13
N PHE A 549 6.46 -29.63 -7.01
CA PHE A 549 5.40 -30.59 -7.32
C PHE A 549 5.16 -30.80 -8.85
N TRP A 550 5.91 -30.12 -9.72
CA TRP A 550 5.64 -30.06 -11.17
C TRP A 550 6.79 -30.50 -12.09
N ALA A 551 7.83 -31.17 -11.59
CA ALA A 551 8.80 -31.83 -12.48
C ALA A 551 8.24 -33.18 -12.97
N ARG A 552 7.37 -33.15 -13.99
CA ARG A 552 6.89 -34.37 -14.67
C ARG A 552 7.12 -34.45 -16.17
N ASP A 553 7.54 -33.36 -16.83
CA ASP A 553 7.84 -33.41 -18.26
C ASP A 553 9.17 -32.69 -18.51
N GLU A 554 10.29 -33.43 -18.46
CA GLU A 554 11.54 -33.15 -19.18
C GLU A 554 12.64 -34.16 -18.83
N LEU A 555 12.41 -35.44 -19.16
CA LEU A 555 13.48 -36.40 -19.44
C LEU A 555 12.98 -37.31 -20.57
N GLY A 556 13.36 -37.00 -21.80
CA GLY A 556 13.05 -37.82 -22.96
C GLY A 556 13.72 -39.20 -22.89
N ILE A 557 12.89 -40.23 -22.68
CA ILE A 557 12.94 -41.55 -23.31
C ILE A 557 11.50 -41.93 -23.65
#